data_AF-A0A259DCW2-F1
#
_entry.id   AF-A0A259DCW2-F1
#
_cell.length_a   1.000
_cell.length_b   1.000
_cell.length_c   1.000
_cell.angle_alpha   90.00
_cell.angle_beta   90.00
_cell.angle_gamma   90.00
#
_symmetry.space_group_name_H-M   'P 1'
#
loop_
_entity.id
_entity.type
_entity.pdbx_description
1 polymer ?
#
loop_
_entity_poly.entity_id
_entity_poly.type
_entity_poly.pdbx_seq_one_letter_code
_entity_poly.pdbx_strand_id
1 'polypeptide(L)'
;MSYKATVWALDQRSIKGTTKIVLWHLCDRYNPEHGCFPSQELLAYDCQVSRSGLNNHLLHLEKCGLVRRERRIDPITKRQMSTRYILGFEDGFTPALFAQISADDAPSAEKPCPDFAHGAVSRNPADPCPENSPSRVQNLDTNLVREPLREPVKEEEEGAAAHDADFDGFFVELLSALGFSANAPLPTWWQGWPARLHVRRWLDDLGLSKDRIIKTAKESRNDHPNPPDGPKALDRFMERAAQRDAQAAANTTTAGKAKRRRKSETKPPPSDDEVAAYYAAIVNSDEYLPRDLFSSRTCGLMLDRG
;
A
#
# COMPACT_ATOMS: atom_id res chain seq x y z
N MET A 1 -15.23 32.87 -4.87
CA MET A 1 -13.94 32.96 -4.17
C MET A 1 -13.92 34.22 -3.32
N SER A 2 -13.74 34.10 -2.01
CA SER A 2 -13.56 35.25 -1.12
C SER A 2 -12.05 35.51 -0.94
N TYR A 3 -11.54 36.57 -1.57
CA TYR A 3 -10.13 36.97 -1.45
C TYR A 3 -9.70 37.20 0.02
N LYS A 4 -10.60 37.77 0.84
CA LYS A 4 -10.34 38.01 2.27
C LYS A 4 -10.16 36.72 3.05
N ALA A 5 -10.97 35.70 2.73
CA ALA A 5 -10.90 34.41 3.42
C ALA A 5 -9.61 33.65 3.07
N THR A 6 -9.20 33.66 1.81
CA THR A 6 -7.97 32.96 1.38
C THR A 6 -6.70 33.62 1.91
N VAL A 7 -6.67 34.96 2.00
CA VAL A 7 -5.56 35.69 2.66
C VAL A 7 -5.50 35.34 4.14
N TRP A 8 -6.63 35.34 4.86
CA TRP A 8 -6.68 34.92 6.27
C TRP A 8 -6.13 33.50 6.49
N ALA A 9 -6.42 32.56 5.58
CA ALA A 9 -5.88 31.20 5.64
C ALA A 9 -4.35 31.16 5.47
N LEU A 10 -3.79 32.04 4.63
CA LEU A 10 -2.34 32.15 4.43
C LEU A 10 -1.65 32.70 5.68
N ASP A 11 -2.29 33.63 6.39
CA ASP A 11 -1.76 34.24 7.63
C ASP A 11 -1.66 33.23 8.79
N GLN A 12 -2.40 32.12 8.75
CA GLN A 12 -2.28 31.06 9.75
C GLN A 12 -0.93 30.33 9.63
N ARG A 13 0.07 30.77 10.42
CA ARG A 13 1.43 30.18 10.44
C ARG A 13 1.56 28.94 11.33
N SER A 14 0.61 28.74 12.25
CA SER A 14 0.59 27.60 13.19
C SER A 14 0.30 26.26 12.50
N ILE A 15 -0.32 26.29 11.32
CA ILE A 15 -0.65 25.10 10.54
C ILE A 15 0.29 24.98 9.34
N LYS A 16 0.75 23.76 9.05
CA LYS A 16 1.64 23.45 7.94
C LYS A 16 1.12 22.28 7.10
N GLY A 17 1.68 22.14 5.90
CA GLY A 17 1.41 21.02 5.00
C GLY A 17 -0.05 20.93 4.56
N THR A 18 -0.55 19.70 4.42
CA THR A 18 -1.87 19.41 3.87
C THR A 18 -3.03 19.99 4.68
N THR A 19 -2.88 20.13 6.01
CA THR A 19 -3.91 20.79 6.84
C THR A 19 -4.12 22.25 6.45
N LYS A 20 -3.07 22.95 6.00
CA LYS A 20 -3.18 24.33 5.51
C LYS A 20 -3.85 24.37 4.14
N ILE A 21 -3.59 23.38 3.28
CA ILE A 21 -4.27 23.22 1.98
C ILE A 21 -5.79 23.02 2.18
N VAL A 22 -6.19 22.17 3.13
CA VAL A 22 -7.60 21.96 3.49
C VAL A 22 -8.26 23.27 3.94
N LEU A 23 -7.60 24.03 4.82
CA LEU A 23 -8.11 25.33 5.28
C LEU A 23 -8.28 26.32 4.12
N TRP A 24 -7.28 26.38 3.23
CA TRP A 24 -7.32 27.24 2.05
C TRP A 24 -8.49 26.90 1.13
N HIS A 25 -8.72 25.62 0.84
CA HIS A 25 -9.84 25.16 0.02
C HIS A 25 -11.22 25.41 0.66
N LEU A 26 -11.32 25.39 2.00
CA LEU A 26 -12.53 25.81 2.69
C LEU A 26 -12.77 27.32 2.55
N CYS A 27 -11.71 28.13 2.66
CA CYS A 27 -11.79 29.58 2.53
C CYS A 27 -12.09 30.03 1.10
N ASP A 28 -11.57 29.33 0.10
CA ASP A 28 -11.83 29.61 -1.31
C ASP A 28 -13.32 29.46 -1.67
N ARG A 29 -13.98 28.48 -1.03
CA ARG A 29 -15.40 28.16 -1.19
C ARG A 29 -16.33 28.94 -0.24
N TYR A 30 -15.78 29.78 0.63
CA TYR A 30 -16.58 30.59 1.53
C TYR A 30 -17.34 31.69 0.78
N ASN A 31 -18.63 31.80 1.10
CA ASN A 31 -19.49 32.90 0.67
C ASN A 31 -20.02 33.65 1.90
N PRO A 32 -19.89 35.00 2.00
CA PRO A 32 -20.42 35.77 3.13
C PRO A 32 -21.92 35.59 3.40
N GLU A 33 -22.74 35.45 2.34
CA GLU A 33 -24.20 35.40 2.46
C GLU A 33 -24.71 34.00 2.82
N HIS A 34 -24.02 32.97 2.31
CA HIS A 34 -24.50 31.60 2.42
C HIS A 34 -23.67 30.77 3.40
N GLY A 35 -22.37 31.06 3.55
CA GLY A 35 -21.42 30.25 4.32
C GLY A 35 -20.65 29.26 3.45
N CYS A 36 -20.07 28.23 4.08
CA CYS A 36 -19.24 27.21 3.43
C CYS A 36 -19.83 25.80 3.62
N PHE A 37 -20.23 25.14 2.52
CA PHE A 37 -20.85 23.79 2.54
C PHE A 37 -20.31 22.79 1.50
N PRO A 38 -18.99 22.67 1.29
CA PRO A 38 -18.47 21.64 0.41
C PRO A 38 -18.82 20.24 0.90
N SER A 39 -19.11 19.33 -0.02
CA SER A 39 -19.19 17.90 0.32
C SER A 39 -17.79 17.42 0.75
N GLN A 40 -17.73 16.47 1.69
CA GLN A 40 -16.45 15.91 2.13
C GLN A 40 -15.72 15.17 1.00
N GLU A 41 -16.46 14.58 0.08
CA GLU A 41 -15.90 13.91 -1.10
C GLU A 41 -15.20 14.88 -2.03
N LEU A 42 -15.86 16.01 -2.34
CA LEU A 42 -15.26 17.08 -3.15
C LEU A 42 -14.02 17.66 -2.45
N LEU A 43 -14.15 17.97 -1.16
CA LEU A 43 -13.03 18.52 -0.38
C LEU A 43 -11.83 17.55 -0.30
N ALA A 44 -12.09 16.25 -0.19
CA ALA A 44 -11.04 15.22 -0.17
C ALA A 44 -10.32 15.14 -1.52
N TYR A 45 -11.08 15.15 -2.62
CA TYR A 45 -10.55 15.16 -3.97
C TYR A 45 -9.66 16.37 -4.23
N ASP A 46 -10.15 17.57 -3.92
CA ASP A 46 -9.42 18.82 -4.16
C ASP A 46 -8.13 18.91 -3.34
N CYS A 47 -8.20 18.47 -2.09
CA CYS A 47 -7.03 18.44 -1.20
C CYS A 47 -6.10 17.24 -1.46
N GLN A 48 -6.45 16.35 -2.40
CA GLN A 48 -5.74 15.12 -2.73
C GLN A 48 -5.42 14.26 -1.51
N VAL A 49 -6.40 14.10 -0.62
CA VAL A 49 -6.28 13.28 0.59
C VAL A 49 -7.40 12.26 0.66
N SER A 50 -7.15 11.18 1.39
CA SER A 50 -8.21 10.23 1.71
C SER A 50 -9.30 10.85 2.58
N ARG A 51 -10.50 10.28 2.53
CA ARG A 51 -11.61 10.71 3.41
C ARG A 51 -11.23 10.62 4.89
N SER A 52 -10.49 9.57 5.28
CA SER A 52 -9.96 9.42 6.63
C SER A 52 -8.88 10.47 6.95
N GLY A 53 -7.96 10.74 6.02
CA GLY A 53 -6.96 11.80 6.14
C GLY A 53 -7.57 13.20 6.25
N LEU A 54 -8.60 13.49 5.44
CA LEU A 54 -9.37 14.72 5.52
C LEU A 54 -10.00 14.89 6.91
N ASN A 55 -10.61 13.83 7.46
CA ASN A 55 -11.18 13.88 8.80
C ASN A 55 -10.14 14.17 9.89
N ASN A 56 -8.92 13.63 9.76
CA ASN A 56 -7.82 13.94 10.68
C ASN A 56 -7.38 15.41 10.55
N HIS A 57 -7.28 15.95 9.34
CA HIS A 57 -6.95 17.35 9.11
C HIS A 57 -8.05 18.29 9.62
N LEU A 58 -9.32 17.97 9.39
CA LEU A 58 -10.46 18.73 9.92
C LEU A 58 -10.48 18.73 11.46
N LEU A 59 -10.18 17.58 12.08
CA LEU A 59 -10.05 17.49 13.54
C LEU A 59 -8.91 18.38 14.07
N HIS A 60 -7.79 18.43 13.35
CA HIS A 60 -6.68 19.32 13.70
C HIS A 60 -7.08 20.80 13.59
N LEU A 61 -7.79 21.19 12.53
CA LEU A 61 -8.32 22.55 12.36
C LEU A 61 -9.31 22.94 13.46
N GLU A 62 -10.15 22.00 13.91
CA GLU A 62 -11.07 22.18 15.04
C GLU A 62 -10.30 22.37 16.36
N LYS A 63 -9.26 21.59 16.61
CA LYS A 63 -8.38 21.72 17.79
C LYS A 63 -7.65 23.06 17.82
N CYS A 64 -7.23 23.56 16.66
CA CYS A 64 -6.64 24.89 16.53
C CYS A 64 -7.67 26.02 16.64
N GLY A 65 -8.97 25.71 16.73
CA GLY A 65 -10.03 26.72 16.81
C GLY A 65 -10.19 27.52 15.53
N LEU A 66 -9.89 26.95 14.37
CA LEU A 66 -9.95 27.66 13.08
C LEU A 66 -11.14 27.26 12.22
N VAL A 67 -11.74 26.10 12.51
CA VAL A 67 -12.93 25.61 11.83
C VAL A 67 -13.85 24.96 12.86
N ARG A 68 -15.16 25.05 12.64
CA ARG A 68 -16.18 24.28 13.36
C ARG A 68 -17.11 23.61 12.36
N ARG A 69 -17.36 22.30 12.52
CA ARG A 69 -18.33 21.56 11.69
C ARG A 69 -19.71 21.55 12.35
N GLU A 70 -20.71 22.04 11.63
CA GLU A 70 -22.11 21.97 12.02
C GLU A 70 -22.84 20.99 11.10
N ARG A 71 -23.26 19.85 11.68
CA ARG A 71 -24.08 18.86 10.98
C ARG A 71 -25.51 19.37 10.96
N ARG A 72 -26.05 19.52 9.75
CA ARG A 72 -27.41 20.03 9.55
C ARG A 72 -28.34 18.89 9.15
N ILE A 73 -29.52 18.89 9.72
CA ILE A 73 -30.61 17.98 9.38
C ILE A 73 -31.79 18.86 8.99
N ASP A 74 -32.43 18.53 7.88
CA ASP A 74 -33.64 19.23 7.45
C ASP A 74 -34.74 19.02 8.50
N PRO A 75 -35.30 20.10 9.09
CA PRO A 75 -36.26 19.99 10.19
C PRO A 75 -37.55 19.27 9.78
N ILE A 76 -37.94 19.39 8.52
CA ILE A 76 -39.19 18.84 7.99
C ILE A 76 -38.95 17.43 7.44
N THR A 77 -37.98 17.29 6.52
CA THR A 77 -37.77 16.01 5.83
C THR A 77 -36.92 15.01 6.62
N LYS A 78 -36.29 15.46 7.73
CA LYS A 78 -35.32 14.71 8.55
C LYS A 78 -34.13 14.15 7.76
N ARG A 79 -33.91 14.62 6.53
CA ARG A 79 -32.76 14.22 5.72
C ARG A 79 -31.51 14.94 6.19
N GLN A 80 -30.38 14.25 6.12
CA GLN A 80 -29.09 14.84 6.39
C GLN A 80 -28.74 15.87 5.29
N MET A 81 -28.43 17.09 5.70
CA MET A 81 -27.99 18.17 4.80
C MET A 81 -26.47 18.23 4.72
N SER A 82 -25.95 19.05 3.79
CA SER A 82 -24.53 19.34 3.70
C SER A 82 -24.03 19.94 5.01
N THR A 83 -22.85 19.47 5.44
CA THR A 83 -22.19 19.97 6.65
C THR A 83 -21.76 21.41 6.41
N ARG A 84 -22.09 22.31 7.35
CA ARG A 84 -21.59 23.69 7.34
C ARG A 84 -20.24 23.73 8.01
N TYR A 85 -19.29 24.38 7.37
CA TYR A 85 -17.98 24.69 7.94
C TYR A 85 -17.98 26.17 8.31
N ILE A 86 -17.90 26.44 9.61
CA ILE A 86 -17.84 27.80 10.14
C ILE A 86 -16.37 28.11 10.36
N LEU A 87 -15.89 29.17 9.71
CA LEU A 87 -14.48 29.56 9.70
C LEU A 87 -14.19 30.52 10.86
N GLY A 88 -12.96 30.45 11.39
CA GLY A 88 -12.55 31.20 12.58
C GLY A 88 -12.57 32.72 12.45
N PHE A 89 -12.70 33.26 11.23
CA PHE A 89 -12.87 34.70 10.99
C PHE A 89 -14.34 35.14 10.90
N GLU A 90 -15.31 34.20 10.88
CA GLU A 90 -16.72 34.55 10.84
C GLU A 90 -17.17 35.21 12.15
N ASP A 91 -18.03 36.22 12.05
CA ASP A 91 -18.61 36.88 13.21
C ASP A 91 -19.42 35.87 14.05
N GLY A 92 -19.18 35.85 15.36
CA GLY A 92 -19.82 34.89 16.27
C GLY A 92 -19.23 33.48 16.23
N PHE A 93 -18.03 33.30 15.65
CA PHE A 93 -17.30 32.03 15.75
C PHE A 93 -17.00 31.69 17.23
N THR A 94 -17.61 30.61 17.71
CA THR A 94 -17.27 30.01 19.00
C THR A 94 -16.63 28.63 18.77
N PRO A 95 -15.36 28.42 19.20
CA PRO A 95 -14.72 27.12 19.06
C PRO A 95 -15.55 26.02 19.72
N ALA A 96 -15.52 24.81 19.17
CA ALA A 96 -16.31 23.69 19.68
C ALA A 96 -16.03 23.37 21.17
N LEU A 97 -14.79 23.65 21.65
CA LEU A 97 -14.40 23.47 23.05
C LEU A 97 -15.15 24.41 24.01
N PHE A 98 -15.54 25.61 23.55
CA PHE A 98 -16.24 26.61 24.36
C PHE A 98 -17.76 26.55 24.18
N ALA A 99 -18.26 26.13 23.02
CA ALA A 99 -19.69 25.99 22.76
C ALA A 99 -20.39 24.99 23.70
N GLN A 100 -19.66 24.02 24.24
CA GLN A 100 -20.19 23.06 25.23
C GLN A 100 -20.31 23.66 26.65
N ILE A 101 -19.55 24.73 26.94
CA ILE A 101 -19.53 25.39 28.26
C ILE A 101 -20.60 26.50 28.32
N SER A 102 -20.92 27.11 27.18
CA SER A 102 -21.91 28.20 27.10
C SER A 102 -23.38 27.75 27.04
N ALA A 103 -23.66 26.44 27.06
CA ALA A 103 -25.02 25.91 27.04
C ALA A 103 -25.68 25.89 28.44
N ASP A 104 -24.93 26.14 29.51
CA ASP A 104 -25.40 26.04 30.90
C ASP A 104 -25.83 27.38 31.55
N ASP A 105 -25.74 28.51 30.85
CA ASP A 105 -25.97 29.86 31.41
C ASP A 105 -27.11 30.65 30.73
N ALA A 106 -28.31 30.05 30.65
CA ALA A 106 -29.55 30.76 30.33
C ALA A 106 -30.73 30.24 31.17
N PRO A 107 -31.48 31.09 31.92
CA PRO A 107 -32.60 30.61 32.73
C PRO A 107 -33.90 30.61 31.90
N SER A 108 -34.57 29.45 31.80
CA SER A 108 -35.97 29.27 32.24
C SER A 108 -36.56 27.89 31.88
N ALA A 109 -37.11 27.23 32.91
CA ALA A 109 -38.30 26.36 32.96
C ALA A 109 -38.31 24.94 32.32
N GLU A 110 -37.98 23.96 33.18
CA GLU A 110 -38.62 22.64 33.48
C GLU A 110 -39.33 21.81 32.39
N LYS A 111 -39.26 20.47 32.23
CA LYS A 111 -38.60 19.23 32.75
C LYS A 111 -39.11 18.07 31.82
N PRO A 112 -38.62 16.81 31.84
CA PRO A 112 -37.33 16.27 32.24
C PRO A 112 -36.58 15.63 31.03
N CYS A 113 -35.25 15.60 31.11
CA CYS A 113 -34.40 14.80 30.25
C CYS A 113 -34.69 13.30 30.49
N PRO A 114 -34.97 12.47 29.45
CA PRO A 114 -34.67 11.06 29.53
C PRO A 114 -33.18 10.89 29.26
N ASP A 115 -32.51 10.37 30.27
CA ASP A 115 -31.14 9.91 30.26
C ASP A 115 -30.91 8.96 29.06
N PHE A 116 -30.25 9.45 28.01
CA PHE A 116 -29.65 8.59 26.99
C PHE A 116 -28.15 8.85 26.94
N ALA A 117 -27.51 8.78 28.10
CA ALA A 117 -26.20 8.15 28.20
C ALA A 117 -26.33 6.67 27.82
N HIS A 118 -26.36 6.34 26.53
CA HIS A 118 -26.12 5.00 26.01
C HIS A 118 -25.03 5.18 24.94
N GLY A 119 -23.76 4.92 25.22
CA GLY A 119 -23.31 3.61 25.70
C GLY A 119 -23.31 2.68 24.48
N ALA A 120 -22.11 2.33 23.99
CA ALA A 120 -21.95 1.33 22.96
C ALA A 120 -22.76 0.08 23.32
N VAL A 121 -23.56 -0.44 22.38
CA VAL A 121 -24.32 -1.69 22.55
C VAL A 121 -23.42 -2.94 22.45
N SER A 122 -22.17 -2.81 22.89
CA SER A 122 -21.14 -3.84 22.87
C SER A 122 -20.22 -3.62 24.06
N ARG A 123 -20.06 -4.65 24.90
CA ARG A 123 -19.09 -4.71 26.01
C ARG A 123 -17.65 -4.95 25.53
N ASN A 124 -17.30 -4.55 24.32
CA ASN A 124 -15.91 -4.57 23.87
C ASN A 124 -15.42 -3.13 23.73
N PRO A 125 -14.21 -2.80 24.24
CA PRO A 125 -13.60 -1.52 23.94
C PRO A 125 -13.48 -1.36 22.41
N ALA A 126 -13.76 -0.18 21.89
CA ALA A 126 -13.44 0.13 20.50
C ALA A 126 -11.92 0.21 20.39
N ASP A 127 -11.28 -0.85 19.90
CA ASP A 127 -9.92 -0.78 19.42
C ASP A 127 -9.88 0.25 18.28
N PRO A 128 -9.15 1.38 18.42
CA PRO A 128 -8.90 2.27 17.29
C PRO A 128 -7.81 1.65 16.43
N CYS A 129 -8.09 0.48 15.87
CA CYS A 129 -7.15 -0.22 15.01
C CYS A 129 -7.79 -0.39 13.64
N PRO A 130 -7.25 0.26 12.59
CA PRO A 130 -7.57 -0.14 11.24
C PRO A 130 -7.12 -1.59 11.06
N GLU A 131 -7.98 -2.43 10.47
CA GLU A 131 -7.67 -3.83 10.20
C GLU A 131 -6.38 -3.91 9.39
N ASN A 132 -5.29 -4.32 10.03
CA ASN A 132 -4.03 -4.61 9.37
C ASN A 132 -4.19 -5.96 8.67
N SER A 133 -4.53 -5.92 7.38
CA SER A 133 -4.23 -7.00 6.43
C SER A 133 -2.70 -7.24 6.40
N PRO A 134 -2.16 -8.35 5.86
CA PRO A 134 -0.72 -8.64 5.89
C PRO A 134 0.17 -7.59 5.18
N SER A 135 -0.40 -6.56 4.54
CA SER A 135 0.34 -5.37 4.15
C SER A 135 0.47 -4.38 5.32
N ARG A 136 1.69 -3.94 5.58
CA ARG A 136 2.01 -2.85 6.54
C ARG A 136 1.41 -1.48 6.14
N VAL A 137 0.66 -1.42 5.04
CA VAL A 137 0.19 -0.18 4.41
C VAL A 137 -1.32 -0.15 4.47
N GLN A 138 -1.86 0.90 5.10
CA GLN A 138 -3.31 1.15 5.11
C GLN A 138 -3.79 1.44 3.68
N ASN A 139 -4.78 0.68 3.22
CA ASN A 139 -5.50 0.98 1.98
C ASN A 139 -6.37 2.22 2.23
N LEU A 140 -5.86 3.39 1.87
CA LEU A 140 -6.60 4.64 1.90
C LEU A 140 -7.35 4.81 0.56
N ASP A 141 -8.64 5.17 0.62
CA ASP A 141 -9.54 5.34 -0.55
C ASP A 141 -9.10 6.40 -1.57
N THR A 142 -7.93 7.00 -1.41
CA THR A 142 -7.42 8.09 -2.26
C THR A 142 -5.90 7.97 -2.42
N ASN A 143 -5.41 6.75 -2.62
CA ASN A 143 -4.10 6.53 -3.21
C ASN A 143 -4.16 6.91 -4.70
N LEU A 144 -4.14 8.21 -4.99
CA LEU A 144 -3.70 8.68 -6.30
C LEU A 144 -2.17 8.66 -6.29
N VAL A 145 -1.59 7.47 -6.47
CA VAL A 145 -0.29 7.39 -7.14
C VAL A 145 -0.56 7.90 -8.56
N ARG A 146 -0.52 9.22 -8.72
CA ARG A 146 -0.34 9.84 -10.02
C ARG A 146 1.16 9.83 -10.24
N GLU A 147 1.63 8.77 -10.88
CA GLU A 147 2.92 8.86 -11.57
C GLU A 147 2.90 10.16 -12.39
N PRO A 148 3.99 10.95 -12.37
CA PRO A 148 4.02 12.19 -13.13
C PRO A 148 3.69 11.85 -14.59
N LEU A 149 2.54 12.36 -15.05
CA LEU A 149 2.10 12.29 -16.44
C LEU A 149 3.20 12.89 -17.31
N ARG A 150 4.00 12.02 -17.92
CA ARG A 150 4.71 12.37 -19.15
C ARG A 150 3.63 12.69 -20.17
N GLU A 151 3.75 13.85 -20.82
CA GLU A 151 2.86 14.22 -21.91
C GLU A 151 2.83 13.09 -22.96
N PRO A 152 1.65 12.73 -23.51
CA PRO A 152 1.54 11.62 -24.42
C PRO A 152 2.27 11.96 -25.72
N VAL A 153 3.45 11.36 -25.91
CA VAL A 153 3.94 11.05 -27.24
C VAL A 153 2.90 10.10 -27.83
N LYS A 154 2.36 10.46 -28.99
CA LYS A 154 1.27 9.76 -29.72
C LYS A 154 1.56 8.28 -30.07
N GLU A 155 2.63 7.70 -29.54
CA GLU A 155 3.07 6.32 -29.77
C GLU A 155 2.57 5.35 -28.67
N GLU A 156 2.14 5.83 -27.49
CA GLU A 156 1.67 4.94 -26.39
C GLU A 156 0.21 4.48 -26.51
N GLU A 157 -0.66 5.21 -27.22
CA GLU A 157 -2.07 4.81 -27.41
C GLU A 157 -2.18 3.60 -28.37
N GLU A 158 -1.31 3.54 -29.38
CA GLU A 158 -1.09 2.33 -30.20
C GLU A 158 -0.52 1.18 -29.37
N GLY A 159 0.38 1.46 -28.41
CA GLY A 159 0.95 0.46 -27.51
C GLY A 159 -0.05 -0.14 -26.52
N ALA A 160 -0.89 0.67 -25.87
CA ALA A 160 -1.91 0.18 -24.93
C ALA A 160 -3.02 -0.61 -25.63
N ALA A 161 -3.47 -0.15 -26.81
CA ALA A 161 -4.41 -0.90 -27.65
C ALA A 161 -3.79 -2.22 -28.16
N ALA A 162 -2.50 -2.21 -28.51
CA ALA A 162 -1.77 -3.43 -28.89
C ALA A 162 -1.62 -4.41 -27.73
N HIS A 163 -1.38 -3.92 -26.50
CA HIS A 163 -1.28 -4.77 -25.30
C HIS A 163 -2.61 -5.42 -24.93
N ASP A 164 -3.74 -4.71 -25.03
CA ASP A 164 -5.06 -5.32 -24.82
C ASP A 164 -5.42 -6.32 -25.93
N ALA A 165 -5.06 -6.04 -27.19
CA ALA A 165 -5.26 -6.98 -28.30
C ALA A 165 -4.40 -8.27 -28.15
N ASP A 166 -3.15 -8.13 -27.70
CA ASP A 166 -2.26 -9.26 -27.40
C ASP A 166 -2.77 -10.09 -26.21
N PHE A 167 -3.42 -9.46 -25.23
CA PHE A 167 -4.08 -10.20 -24.15
C PHE A 167 -5.33 -10.96 -24.64
N ASP A 168 -6.18 -10.34 -25.45
CA ASP A 168 -7.37 -11.01 -25.97
C ASP A 168 -7.01 -12.21 -26.86
N GLY A 169 -5.96 -12.09 -27.70
CA GLY A 169 -5.43 -13.21 -28.48
C GLY A 169 -4.96 -14.36 -27.59
N PHE A 170 -4.20 -14.06 -26.54
CA PHE A 170 -3.78 -15.03 -25.53
C PHE A 170 -4.97 -15.68 -24.80
N PHE A 171 -6.00 -14.91 -24.44
CA PHE A 171 -7.17 -15.42 -23.74
C PHE A 171 -7.96 -16.42 -24.60
N VAL A 172 -8.06 -16.17 -25.91
CA VAL A 172 -8.65 -17.11 -26.88
C VAL A 172 -7.82 -18.39 -26.99
N GLU A 173 -6.49 -18.28 -27.00
CA GLU A 173 -5.60 -19.45 -27.01
C GLU A 173 -5.76 -20.29 -25.74
N LEU A 174 -5.85 -19.64 -24.57
CA LEU A 174 -6.11 -20.30 -23.30
C LEU A 174 -7.45 -21.05 -23.31
N LEU A 175 -8.51 -20.43 -23.80
CA LEU A 175 -9.82 -21.09 -23.92
C LEU A 175 -9.75 -22.30 -24.86
N SER A 176 -9.05 -22.18 -25.98
CA SER A 176 -8.81 -23.27 -26.93
C SER A 176 -8.04 -24.42 -26.28
N ALA A 177 -7.01 -24.11 -25.47
CA ALA A 177 -6.24 -25.08 -24.71
C ALA A 177 -7.07 -25.83 -23.65
N LEU A 178 -8.10 -25.19 -23.11
CA LEU A 178 -9.06 -25.80 -22.19
C LEU A 178 -10.15 -26.63 -22.89
N GLY A 179 -10.18 -26.59 -24.22
CA GLY A 179 -11.13 -27.34 -25.04
C GLY A 179 -12.44 -26.60 -25.32
N PHE A 180 -12.49 -25.29 -25.10
CA PHE A 180 -13.61 -24.47 -25.57
C PHE A 180 -13.45 -24.21 -27.08
N SER A 181 -14.54 -24.33 -27.83
CA SER A 181 -14.54 -24.01 -29.26
C SER A 181 -14.77 -22.51 -29.46
N ALA A 182 -14.10 -21.93 -30.45
CA ALA A 182 -14.10 -20.48 -30.72
C ALA A 182 -15.50 -19.88 -30.99
N ASN A 183 -16.47 -20.71 -31.39
CA ASN A 183 -17.82 -20.27 -31.77
C ASN A 183 -18.93 -20.81 -30.85
N ALA A 184 -18.59 -21.50 -29.75
CA ALA A 184 -19.59 -21.97 -28.79
C ALA A 184 -19.84 -20.93 -27.69
N PRO A 185 -21.06 -20.88 -27.12
CA PRO A 185 -21.32 -20.09 -25.94
C PRO A 185 -20.43 -20.57 -24.79
N LEU A 186 -19.58 -19.67 -24.29
CA LEU A 186 -18.73 -19.95 -23.13
C LEU A 186 -19.58 -20.11 -21.86
N PRO A 187 -19.15 -20.91 -20.87
CA PRO A 187 -19.77 -20.90 -19.55
C PRO A 187 -19.75 -19.50 -18.92
N THR A 188 -20.76 -19.16 -18.12
CA THR A 188 -20.92 -17.83 -17.50
C THR A 188 -19.66 -17.34 -16.78
N TRP A 189 -18.93 -18.24 -16.10
CA TRP A 189 -17.72 -17.90 -15.35
C TRP A 189 -16.47 -17.64 -16.21
N TRP A 190 -16.52 -17.95 -17.50
CA TRP A 190 -15.50 -17.60 -18.49
C TRP A 190 -15.86 -16.35 -19.31
N GLN A 191 -17.05 -15.78 -19.10
CA GLN A 191 -17.51 -14.61 -19.83
C GLN A 191 -17.09 -13.29 -19.16
N GLY A 192 -16.92 -12.27 -20.01
CA GLY A 192 -16.75 -10.88 -19.58
C GLY A 192 -15.38 -10.54 -18.97
N TRP A 193 -15.35 -9.37 -18.32
CA TRP A 193 -14.16 -8.83 -17.66
C TRP A 193 -13.70 -9.61 -16.43
N PRO A 194 -14.58 -10.15 -15.55
CA PRO A 194 -14.13 -10.87 -14.35
C PRO A 194 -13.23 -12.07 -14.65
N ALA A 195 -13.54 -12.85 -15.70
CA ALA A 195 -12.71 -13.98 -16.11
C ALA A 195 -11.33 -13.53 -16.62
N ARG A 196 -11.29 -12.47 -17.42
CA ARG A 196 -10.04 -11.87 -17.93
C ARG A 196 -9.18 -11.36 -16.80
N LEU A 197 -9.76 -10.63 -15.86
CA LEU A 197 -9.07 -10.10 -14.68
C LEU A 197 -8.48 -11.22 -13.82
N HIS A 198 -9.20 -12.34 -13.66
CA HIS A 198 -8.71 -13.49 -12.92
C HIS A 198 -7.49 -14.12 -13.60
N VAL A 199 -7.50 -14.28 -14.92
CA VAL A 199 -6.33 -14.77 -15.67
C VAL A 199 -5.16 -13.78 -15.60
N ARG A 200 -5.41 -12.47 -15.65
CA ARG A 200 -4.37 -11.43 -15.47
C ARG A 200 -3.66 -11.58 -14.12
N ARG A 201 -4.38 -11.91 -13.06
CA ARG A 201 -3.76 -12.17 -11.74
C ARG A 201 -2.77 -13.33 -11.76
N TRP A 202 -2.89 -14.32 -12.64
CA TRP A 202 -1.85 -15.35 -12.75
C TRP A 202 -0.56 -14.82 -13.38
N LEU A 203 -0.65 -13.84 -14.29
CA LEU A 203 0.51 -13.15 -14.84
C LEU A 203 1.14 -12.25 -13.77
N ASP A 204 0.32 -11.43 -13.12
CA ASP A 204 0.79 -10.38 -12.22
C ASP A 204 1.19 -10.91 -10.83
N ASP A 205 0.31 -11.70 -10.19
CA ASP A 205 0.50 -12.15 -8.80
C ASP A 205 1.39 -13.40 -8.70
N LEU A 206 1.25 -14.33 -9.65
CA LEU A 206 2.05 -15.57 -9.68
C LEU A 206 3.31 -15.47 -10.55
N GLY A 207 3.46 -14.40 -11.34
CA GLY A 207 4.61 -14.19 -12.21
C GLY A 207 4.72 -15.24 -13.33
N LEU A 208 3.62 -15.89 -13.71
CA LEU A 208 3.64 -16.90 -14.76
C LEU A 208 3.69 -16.23 -16.14
N SER A 209 4.41 -16.83 -17.09
CA SER A 209 4.34 -16.40 -18.49
C SER A 209 3.06 -16.93 -19.16
N LYS A 210 2.61 -16.25 -20.23
CA LYS A 210 1.47 -16.69 -21.06
C LYS A 210 1.62 -18.14 -21.53
N ASP A 211 2.79 -18.49 -22.07
CA ASP A 211 3.09 -19.85 -22.52
C ASP A 211 3.03 -20.87 -21.38
N ARG A 212 3.49 -20.47 -20.18
CA ARG A 212 3.45 -21.32 -19.00
C ARG A 212 2.01 -21.59 -18.56
N ILE A 213 1.16 -20.56 -18.55
CA ILE A 213 -0.27 -20.68 -18.26
C ILE A 213 -0.94 -21.62 -19.27
N ILE A 214 -0.70 -21.45 -20.57
CA ILE A 214 -1.26 -22.33 -21.62
C ILE A 214 -0.79 -23.77 -21.43
N LYS A 215 0.51 -23.97 -21.17
CA LYS A 215 1.08 -25.30 -20.92
C LYS A 215 0.43 -25.95 -19.69
N THR A 216 0.33 -25.24 -18.58
CA THR A 216 -0.28 -25.74 -17.35
C THR A 216 -1.77 -26.00 -17.52
N ALA A 217 -2.48 -25.17 -18.29
CA ALA A 217 -3.85 -25.42 -18.68
C ALA A 217 -3.97 -26.74 -19.47
N LYS A 218 -3.14 -26.98 -20.49
CA LYS A 218 -3.09 -28.25 -21.23
C LYS A 218 -2.77 -29.44 -20.33
N GLU A 219 -1.80 -29.30 -19.43
CA GLU A 219 -1.43 -30.35 -18.46
C GLU A 219 -2.59 -30.69 -17.53
N SER A 220 -3.35 -29.69 -17.06
CA SER A 220 -4.50 -29.91 -16.17
C SER A 220 -5.60 -30.74 -16.83
N ARG A 221 -5.70 -30.71 -18.17
CA ARG A 221 -6.67 -31.50 -18.94
C ARG A 221 -6.36 -32.99 -18.93
N ASN A 222 -5.10 -33.38 -18.69
CA ASN A 222 -4.73 -34.78 -18.53
C ASN A 222 -5.32 -35.36 -17.25
N ASP A 223 -5.33 -34.56 -16.17
CA ASP A 223 -5.89 -34.97 -14.87
C ASP A 223 -7.41 -34.79 -14.82
N HIS A 224 -7.94 -33.79 -15.53
CA HIS A 224 -9.36 -33.44 -15.56
C HIS A 224 -9.86 -33.27 -17.00
N PRO A 225 -10.49 -34.31 -17.60
CA PRO A 225 -10.89 -34.31 -19.01
C PRO A 225 -12.14 -33.48 -19.31
N ASN A 226 -12.86 -32.94 -18.32
CA ASN A 226 -13.98 -32.01 -18.52
C ASN A 226 -13.53 -30.55 -18.37
N PRO A 227 -13.96 -29.63 -19.27
CA PRO A 227 -13.50 -28.25 -19.23
C PRO A 227 -13.84 -27.61 -17.88
N PRO A 228 -12.95 -26.78 -17.32
CA PRO A 228 -13.16 -26.18 -16.00
C PRO A 228 -14.35 -25.22 -16.02
N ASP A 229 -15.14 -25.23 -14.95
CA ASP A 229 -16.31 -24.36 -14.81
C ASP A 229 -15.97 -22.87 -14.92
N GLY A 230 -14.76 -22.48 -14.47
CA GLY A 230 -14.25 -21.12 -14.52
C GLY A 230 -12.73 -21.05 -14.27
N PRO A 231 -12.12 -19.87 -14.43
CA PRO A 231 -10.67 -19.68 -14.22
C PRO A 231 -10.19 -20.19 -12.86
N LYS A 232 -10.95 -19.91 -11.79
CA LYS A 232 -10.64 -20.31 -10.42
C LYS A 232 -10.34 -21.81 -10.24
N ALA A 233 -10.93 -22.69 -11.06
CA ALA A 233 -10.65 -24.12 -11.00
C ALA A 233 -9.17 -24.46 -11.33
N LEU A 234 -8.48 -23.58 -12.05
CA LEU A 234 -7.08 -23.73 -12.42
C LEU A 234 -6.11 -23.13 -11.40
N ASP A 235 -6.57 -22.38 -10.38
CA ASP A 235 -5.70 -21.65 -9.45
C ASP A 235 -4.65 -22.58 -8.81
N ARG A 236 -5.09 -23.75 -8.33
CA ARG A 236 -4.19 -24.72 -7.70
C ARG A 236 -3.17 -25.32 -8.66
N PHE A 237 -3.48 -25.40 -9.95
CA PHE A 237 -2.52 -25.82 -10.97
C PHE A 237 -1.50 -24.73 -11.26
N MET A 238 -1.96 -23.48 -11.36
CA MET A 238 -1.11 -22.30 -11.59
C MET A 238 -0.17 -22.05 -10.42
N GLU A 239 -0.66 -22.12 -9.17
CA GLU A 239 0.17 -22.00 -7.97
C GLU A 239 1.27 -23.08 -7.92
N ARG A 240 0.93 -24.33 -8.23
CA ARG A 240 1.92 -25.42 -8.28
C ARG A 240 2.94 -25.23 -9.40
N ALA A 241 2.52 -24.71 -10.56
CA ALA A 241 3.43 -24.39 -11.65
C ALA A 241 4.42 -23.29 -11.23
N ALA A 242 3.92 -22.21 -10.63
CA ALA A 242 4.74 -21.12 -10.11
C ALA A 242 5.73 -21.60 -9.04
N GLN A 243 5.29 -22.43 -8.09
CA GLN A 243 6.16 -23.03 -7.08
C GLN A 243 7.27 -23.90 -7.69
N ARG A 244 6.96 -24.71 -8.71
CA ARG A 244 7.96 -25.53 -9.40
C ARG A 244 8.97 -24.68 -10.16
N ASP A 245 8.52 -23.61 -10.81
CA ASP A 245 9.40 -22.70 -11.55
C ASP A 245 10.33 -21.95 -10.58
N ALA A 246 9.81 -21.51 -9.43
CA ALA A 246 10.60 -20.91 -8.36
C ALA A 246 11.63 -21.88 -7.77
N GLN A 247 11.25 -23.15 -7.53
CA GLN A 247 12.17 -24.19 -7.08
C GLN A 247 13.25 -24.50 -8.11
N ALA A 248 12.90 -24.56 -9.40
CA ALA A 248 13.87 -24.74 -10.48
C ALA A 248 14.85 -23.57 -10.55
N ALA A 249 14.38 -22.33 -10.44
CA ALA A 249 15.23 -21.14 -10.39
C ALA A 249 16.18 -21.15 -9.17
N ALA A 250 15.68 -21.54 -7.99
CA ALA A 250 16.48 -21.67 -6.77
C ALA A 250 17.57 -22.75 -6.92
N ASN A 251 17.22 -23.92 -7.47
CA ASN A 251 18.16 -25.02 -7.73
C ASN A 251 19.24 -24.65 -8.77
N THR A 252 18.88 -23.86 -9.77
CA THR A 252 19.83 -23.38 -10.79
C THR A 252 20.81 -22.36 -10.19
N THR A 253 20.34 -21.52 -9.26
CA THR A 253 21.15 -20.52 -8.55
C THR A 253 22.13 -21.17 -7.58
N THR A 254 21.72 -22.20 -6.84
CA THR A 254 22.60 -22.98 -5.96
C THR A 254 23.64 -23.78 -6.75
N ALA A 255 23.25 -24.39 -7.88
CA ALA A 255 24.19 -25.05 -8.79
C ALA A 255 25.22 -24.05 -9.37
N GLY A 256 24.80 -22.84 -9.72
CA GLY A 256 25.66 -21.74 -10.17
C GLY A 256 26.66 -21.29 -9.09
N LYS A 257 26.21 -21.12 -7.84
CA LYS A 257 27.09 -20.82 -6.69
C LYS A 257 28.09 -21.94 -6.42
N ALA A 258 27.66 -23.20 -6.47
CA ALA A 258 28.56 -24.35 -6.31
C ALA A 258 29.63 -24.42 -7.41
N LYS A 259 29.26 -24.10 -8.66
CA LYS A 259 30.20 -24.06 -9.79
C LYS A 259 31.18 -22.87 -9.71
N ARG A 260 30.72 -21.71 -9.23
CA ARG A 260 31.58 -20.54 -8.96
C ARG A 260 32.59 -20.81 -7.83
N ARG A 261 32.18 -21.54 -6.79
CA ARG A 261 33.05 -21.95 -5.67
C ARG A 261 34.15 -22.92 -6.10
N ARG A 262 33.94 -23.69 -7.18
CA ARG A 262 34.97 -24.56 -7.78
C ARG A 262 35.94 -23.83 -8.72
N LYS A 263 35.70 -22.55 -9.05
CA LYS A 263 36.52 -21.77 -9.99
C LYS A 263 37.29 -20.61 -9.34
N SER A 264 37.28 -20.49 -8.01
CA SER A 264 38.37 -19.80 -7.31
C SER A 264 39.54 -20.78 -7.21
N GLU A 265 40.67 -20.43 -7.80
CA GLU A 265 41.94 -21.16 -7.65
C GLU A 265 42.19 -21.43 -6.16
N THR A 266 42.04 -22.68 -5.74
CA THR A 266 42.45 -23.12 -4.42
C THR A 266 43.98 -23.15 -4.43
N LYS A 267 44.62 -22.06 -3.99
CA LYS A 267 45.98 -22.16 -3.50
C LYS A 267 45.96 -23.25 -2.41
N PRO A 268 46.82 -24.27 -2.47
CA PRO A 268 46.86 -25.28 -1.42
C PRO A 268 47.01 -24.57 -0.07
N PRO A 269 46.37 -25.08 1.00
CA PRO A 269 46.57 -24.51 2.33
C PRO A 269 48.07 -24.46 2.62
N PRO A 270 48.58 -23.36 3.21
CA PRO A 270 50.00 -23.23 3.49
C PRO A 270 50.45 -24.42 4.32
N SER A 271 51.59 -25.00 3.92
CA SER A 271 52.14 -26.16 4.61
C SER A 271 52.49 -25.80 6.06
N ASP A 272 52.55 -26.79 6.94
CA ASP A 272 52.92 -26.55 8.34
C ASP A 272 54.33 -25.89 8.46
N ASP A 273 55.21 -26.13 7.48
CA ASP A 273 56.54 -25.49 7.38
C ASP A 273 56.42 -24.01 7.01
N GLU A 274 55.54 -23.65 6.07
CA GLU A 274 55.27 -22.27 5.68
C GLU A 274 54.62 -21.48 6.82
N VAL A 275 53.71 -22.11 7.56
CA VAL A 275 53.07 -21.52 8.74
C VAL A 275 54.12 -21.27 9.83
N ALA A 276 55.00 -22.23 10.12
CA ALA A 276 56.05 -22.07 11.11
C ALA A 276 57.05 -20.96 10.73
N ALA A 277 57.48 -20.92 9.46
CA ALA A 277 58.41 -19.89 8.97
C ALA A 277 57.82 -18.47 9.06
N TYR A 278 56.54 -18.32 8.76
CA TYR A 278 55.83 -17.04 8.87
C TYR A 278 55.81 -16.51 10.30
N TYR A 279 55.41 -17.34 11.27
CA TYR A 279 55.36 -16.92 12.67
C TYR A 279 56.77 -16.77 13.28
N ALA A 280 57.76 -17.55 12.84
CA ALA A 280 59.17 -17.35 13.22
C ALA A 280 59.71 -16.00 12.74
N ALA A 281 59.37 -15.58 11.53
CA ALA A 281 59.77 -14.28 11.02
C ALA A 281 59.16 -13.13 11.84
N ILE A 282 57.92 -13.28 12.31
CA ILE A 282 57.26 -12.27 13.17
C ILE A 282 57.85 -12.24 14.57
N VAL A 283 58.18 -13.40 15.17
CA VAL A 283 58.85 -13.43 16.48
C VAL A 283 60.25 -12.82 16.43
N ASN A 284 60.94 -13.01 15.30
CA ASN A 284 62.28 -12.47 15.09
C ASN A 284 62.28 -11.03 14.54
N SER A 285 61.12 -10.40 14.38
CA SER A 285 61.04 -8.99 14.02
C SER A 285 60.97 -8.12 15.28
N ASP A 286 61.40 -6.86 15.17
CA ASP A 286 61.27 -5.86 16.23
C ASP A 286 59.84 -5.29 16.35
N GLU A 287 58.83 -5.97 15.79
CA GLU A 287 57.45 -5.52 15.80
C GLU A 287 56.71 -5.94 17.08
N TYR A 288 55.70 -5.15 17.46
CA TYR A 288 54.88 -5.44 18.63
C TYR A 288 54.08 -6.75 18.44
N LEU A 289 54.22 -7.69 19.39
CA LEU A 289 53.53 -8.97 19.38
C LEU A 289 52.24 -8.92 20.23
N PRO A 290 51.04 -9.05 19.62
CA PRO A 290 49.79 -9.13 20.35
C PRO A 290 49.70 -10.42 21.19
N ARG A 291 49.03 -10.33 22.35
CA ARG A 291 48.92 -11.43 23.33
C ARG A 291 48.31 -12.72 22.76
N ASP A 292 47.40 -12.61 21.80
CA ASP A 292 46.65 -13.75 21.22
C ASP A 292 47.16 -14.14 19.82
N LEU A 293 48.33 -13.64 19.39
CA LEU A 293 48.86 -13.90 18.06
C LEU A 293 49.26 -15.38 17.85
N PHE A 294 49.70 -16.03 18.92
CA PHE A 294 50.21 -17.40 18.86
C PHE A 294 49.24 -18.39 19.51
N SER A 295 48.88 -19.41 18.75
CA SER A 295 48.16 -20.58 19.26
C SER A 295 49.14 -21.64 19.78
N SER A 296 48.67 -22.52 20.67
CA SER A 296 49.45 -23.69 21.11
C SER A 296 49.95 -24.54 19.92
N ARG A 297 49.13 -24.66 18.87
CA ARG A 297 49.49 -25.36 17.63
C ARG A 297 50.66 -24.68 16.91
N THR A 298 50.59 -23.36 16.70
CA THR A 298 51.66 -22.62 15.98
C THR A 298 52.96 -22.61 16.77
N CYS A 299 52.91 -22.51 18.10
CA CYS A 299 54.09 -22.66 18.95
C CYS A 299 54.72 -24.05 18.80
N GLY A 300 53.90 -25.11 18.80
CA GLY A 300 54.37 -26.48 18.54
C GLY A 300 55.06 -26.62 17.19
N LEU A 301 54.44 -26.10 16.12
CA LEU A 301 55.02 -26.16 14.77
C LEU A 301 56.37 -25.44 14.66
N MET A 302 56.55 -24.33 15.37
CA MET A 302 57.81 -23.58 15.41
C MET A 302 58.88 -24.31 16.23
N LEU A 303 58.51 -24.92 17.36
CA LEU A 303 59.42 -25.69 18.21
C LEU A 303 59.87 -27.01 17.54
N ASP A 304 59.02 -27.63 16.74
CA ASP A 304 59.36 -28.85 16.02
C ASP A 304 60.36 -28.60 14.86
N ARG A 305 60.59 -27.33 14.48
CA ARG A 305 61.35 -26.92 13.28
C ARG A 305 62.52 -25.96 13.54
N GLY A 306 62.63 -25.42 14.75
CA GLY A 306 63.69 -24.51 15.20
C GLY A 306 64.62 -25.17 16.21
#